data_AF-A0A562SKZ0-F1
#
_entry.id   AF-A0A562SKZ0-F1
#
_cell.length_a   1.000
_cell.length_b   1.000
_cell.length_c   1.000
_cell.angle_alpha   90.00
_cell.angle_beta   90.00
_cell.angle_gamma   90.00
#
_symmetry.space_group_name_H-M   'P 1'
#
loop_
_entity.id
_entity.type
_entity.pdbx_description
1 polymer ?
#
loop_
_entity_poly.entity_id
_entity_poly.type
_entity_poly.pdbx_seq_one_letter_code
_entity_poly.pdbx_strand_id
1 'polypeptide(L)'
;MKQLVLVLALSILSTYSFSQEIKFESGHQKHDNKPAMFGTVSSRFTPSQTFISEVMNFRLNQQVDLFITNGLRFKGQVTSITSDAPGLTTVTVQSTDRPGLLLSISRTTLPDQTIAYRGIMISKKHSDMLMLDKDPVTGNYTWNKKQVSNMLAD
;
A
#
# COMPACT_ATOMS: atom_id res chain seq x y z
N MET A 1 63.63 18.04 4.53
CA MET A 1 62.39 18.86 4.50
C MET A 1 61.43 18.48 3.37
N LYS A 2 61.87 18.39 2.09
CA LYS A 2 60.98 18.09 0.95
C LYS A 2 60.23 16.74 1.05
N GLN A 3 60.88 15.69 1.58
CA GLN A 3 60.24 14.37 1.72
C GLN A 3 59.17 14.32 2.82
N LEU A 4 59.32 15.12 3.88
CA LEU A 4 58.36 15.16 5.00
C LEU A 4 57.05 15.85 4.59
N VAL A 5 57.15 16.89 3.76
CA VAL A 5 55.99 17.59 3.17
C VAL A 5 55.21 16.67 2.23
N LEU A 6 55.89 15.82 1.45
CA LEU A 6 55.26 14.89 0.53
C LEU A 6 54.45 13.81 1.28
N VAL A 7 55.01 13.27 2.36
CA VAL A 7 54.32 12.28 3.22
C VAL A 7 53.12 12.91 3.92
N LEU A 8 53.23 14.16 4.37
CA LEU A 8 52.11 14.88 4.99
C LEU A 8 50.99 15.16 3.98
N ALA A 9 51.33 15.54 2.75
CA ALA A 9 50.34 15.77 1.70
C ALA A 9 49.61 14.47 1.33
N LEU A 10 50.32 13.35 1.20
CA LEU A 10 49.72 12.05 0.90
C LEU A 10 48.79 11.53 2.01
N SER A 11 49.08 11.84 3.27
CA SER A 11 48.25 11.44 4.41
C SER A 11 47.00 12.32 4.59
N ILE A 12 47.03 13.58 4.17
CA ILE A 12 45.84 14.44 4.15
C ILE A 12 44.89 14.02 3.01
N LEU A 13 45.42 13.72 1.82
CA LEU A 13 44.62 13.28 0.68
C LEU A 13 43.89 11.94 0.92
N SER A 14 44.47 11.03 1.72
CA SER A 14 43.79 9.76 2.04
C SER A 14 42.58 9.96 2.95
N THR A 15 42.58 10.95 3.86
CA THR A 15 41.43 11.22 4.75
C THR A 15 40.20 11.76 4.02
N TYR A 16 40.38 12.48 2.90
CA TYR A 16 39.26 12.98 2.08
C TYR A 16 38.59 11.88 1.24
N SER A 17 39.33 10.84 0.83
CA SER A 17 38.78 9.72 0.06
C SER A 17 37.84 8.82 0.87
N PHE A 18 37.98 8.79 2.20
CA PHE A 18 37.12 7.98 3.09
C PHE A 18 35.92 8.75 3.68
N SER A 19 35.76 10.05 3.39
CA SER A 19 34.65 10.86 3.90
C SER A 19 33.50 11.01 2.89
N GLN A 20 33.45 10.19 1.85
CA GLN A 20 32.26 10.11 1.00
C GLN A 20 31.15 9.38 1.78
N GLU A 21 30.31 10.14 2.48
CA GLU A 21 29.06 9.61 3.04
C GLU A 21 28.25 8.99 1.91
N ILE A 22 28.13 7.67 1.93
CA ILE A 22 27.21 6.96 1.05
C ILE A 22 25.80 7.31 1.53
N LYS A 23 25.17 8.29 0.89
CA LYS A 23 23.78 8.65 1.13
C LYS A 23 22.89 7.59 0.52
N PHE A 24 22.45 6.65 1.33
CA PHE A 24 21.35 5.76 0.97
C PHE A 24 20.04 6.54 1.11
N GLU A 25 19.23 6.55 0.05
CA GLU A 25 17.86 7.06 0.15
C GLU A 25 17.07 6.19 1.14
N SER A 26 16.37 6.83 2.07
CA SER A 26 15.51 6.10 3.00
C SER A 26 14.33 5.44 2.26
N GLY A 27 13.75 4.41 2.86
CA GLY A 27 12.54 3.76 2.33
C GLY A 27 11.40 4.76 2.10
N HIS A 28 11.29 5.77 2.96
CA HIS A 28 10.39 6.91 2.84
C HIS A 28 10.69 7.75 1.59
N GLN A 29 11.93 8.24 1.42
CA GLN A 29 12.33 9.07 0.28
C GLN A 29 12.09 8.38 -1.07
N LYS A 30 12.35 7.07 -1.14
CA LYS A 30 12.10 6.27 -2.35
C LYS A 30 10.61 6.17 -2.71
N HIS A 31 9.72 6.33 -1.73
CA HIS A 31 8.28 6.23 -1.94
C HIS A 31 7.60 7.58 -2.18
N ASP A 32 8.09 8.64 -1.54
CA ASP A 32 7.53 10.00 -1.67
C ASP A 32 7.70 10.57 -3.08
N ASN A 33 8.72 10.13 -3.83
CA ASN A 33 8.97 10.54 -5.21
C ASN A 33 8.06 9.86 -6.25
N LYS A 34 7.17 8.93 -5.84
CA LYS A 34 6.28 8.23 -6.76
C LYS A 34 5.01 9.03 -7.06
N PRO A 35 4.41 8.88 -8.26
CA PRO A 35 3.14 9.51 -8.57
C PRO A 35 2.01 8.96 -7.69
N ALA A 36 1.03 9.81 -7.38
CA ALA A 36 -0.19 9.41 -6.67
C ALA A 36 -1.19 8.75 -7.64
N MET A 37 -1.73 7.60 -7.26
CA MET A 37 -2.81 6.89 -7.97
C MET A 37 -4.18 7.50 -7.67
N PHE A 38 -4.39 7.96 -6.43
CA PHE A 38 -5.68 8.42 -5.91
C PHE A 38 -5.66 9.92 -5.59
N GLY A 39 -4.82 10.68 -6.31
CA GLY A 39 -4.69 12.13 -6.12
C GLY A 39 -6.00 12.89 -6.27
N THR A 40 -6.86 12.48 -7.20
CA THR A 40 -8.17 13.09 -7.49
C THR A 40 -9.31 12.57 -6.61
N VAL A 41 -9.07 11.53 -5.81
CA VAL A 41 -10.08 10.93 -4.93
C VAL A 41 -10.08 11.67 -3.59
N SER A 42 -11.25 11.80 -2.96
CA SER A 42 -11.36 12.35 -1.60
C SER A 42 -10.49 11.57 -0.61
N SER A 43 -9.98 12.26 0.42
CA SER A 43 -9.15 11.64 1.46
C SER A 43 -9.89 10.55 2.24
N ARG A 44 -11.20 10.71 2.41
CA ARG A 44 -12.08 9.74 3.05
C ARG A 44 -13.41 9.66 2.30
N PHE A 45 -13.91 8.45 2.07
CA PHE A 45 -15.22 8.25 1.44
C PHE A 45 -15.84 6.91 1.79
N THR A 46 -17.17 6.82 1.70
CA THR A 46 -17.92 5.59 1.97
C THR A 46 -17.92 4.70 0.72
N PRO A 47 -17.68 3.38 0.86
CA PRO A 47 -17.88 2.45 -0.23
C PRO A 47 -19.35 2.38 -0.66
N SER A 48 -19.63 1.82 -1.83
CA SER A 48 -20.99 1.46 -2.21
C SER A 48 -21.55 0.39 -1.24
N GLN A 49 -22.88 0.39 -1.03
CA GLN A 49 -23.52 -0.49 -0.03
C GLN A 49 -23.26 -1.97 -0.28
N THR A 50 -23.20 -2.38 -1.55
CA THR A 50 -23.02 -3.78 -1.95
C THR A 50 -21.56 -4.18 -2.11
N PHE A 51 -20.62 -3.22 -2.07
CA PHE A 51 -19.20 -3.44 -2.36
C PHE A 51 -18.61 -4.64 -1.59
N ILE A 52 -18.74 -4.64 -0.27
CA ILE A 52 -18.11 -5.67 0.58
C ILE A 52 -18.76 -7.02 0.31
N SER A 53 -20.10 -7.08 0.27
CA SER A 53 -20.81 -8.33 -0.01
C SER A 53 -20.50 -8.89 -1.39
N GLU A 54 -20.35 -8.05 -2.40
CA GLU A 54 -19.98 -8.48 -3.75
C GLU A 54 -18.59 -9.12 -3.75
N VAL A 55 -17.60 -8.44 -3.14
CA VAL A 55 -16.21 -8.94 -3.12
C VAL A 55 -16.12 -10.28 -2.39
N MET A 56 -16.84 -10.45 -1.28
CA MET A 56 -16.83 -11.71 -0.52
C MET A 56 -17.48 -12.89 -1.25
N ASN A 57 -18.28 -12.63 -2.28
CA ASN A 57 -18.97 -13.66 -3.06
C ASN A 57 -18.23 -14.04 -4.36
N PHE A 58 -17.07 -13.44 -4.60
CA PHE A 58 -16.27 -13.73 -5.78
C PHE A 58 -15.65 -15.12 -5.77
N ARG A 59 -15.37 -15.60 -6.98
CA ARG A 59 -14.72 -16.89 -7.23
C ARG A 59 -13.34 -16.67 -7.81
N LEU A 60 -12.44 -17.62 -7.56
CA LEU A 60 -11.10 -17.60 -8.12
C LEU A 60 -11.16 -17.53 -9.66
N ASN A 61 -10.26 -16.76 -10.27
CA ASN A 61 -10.16 -16.49 -11.71
C ASN A 61 -11.34 -15.72 -12.33
N GLN A 62 -12.35 -15.32 -11.56
CA GLN A 62 -13.47 -14.52 -12.04
C GLN A 62 -13.00 -13.12 -12.47
N GLN A 63 -13.49 -12.65 -13.62
CA GLN A 63 -13.38 -11.25 -14.02
C GLN A 63 -14.46 -10.41 -13.34
N VAL A 64 -14.09 -9.23 -12.85
CA VAL A 64 -14.95 -8.37 -12.04
C VAL A 64 -14.88 -6.92 -12.53
N ASP A 65 -16.02 -6.23 -12.45
CA ASP A 65 -16.17 -4.79 -12.63
C ASP A 65 -16.95 -4.27 -11.42
N LEU A 66 -16.22 -3.68 -10.48
CA LEU A 66 -16.69 -3.29 -9.16
C LEU A 66 -16.88 -1.78 -9.07
N PHE A 67 -18.01 -1.37 -8.50
CA PHE A 67 -18.21 0.01 -8.07
C PHE A 67 -17.73 0.18 -6.63
N ILE A 68 -16.55 0.79 -6.46
CA ILE A 68 -16.01 1.13 -5.14
C ILE A 68 -16.85 2.27 -4.53
N THR A 69 -17.16 3.27 -5.34
CA THR A 69 -18.11 4.36 -5.04
C THR A 69 -18.72 4.84 -6.37
N ASN A 70 -19.66 5.80 -6.34
CA ASN A 70 -20.36 6.29 -7.54
C ASN A 70 -19.42 6.85 -8.63
N GLY A 71 -18.21 7.30 -8.27
CA GLY A 71 -17.20 7.82 -9.20
C GLY A 71 -15.96 6.96 -9.40
N LEU A 72 -15.81 5.83 -8.68
CA LEU A 72 -14.61 5.00 -8.73
C LEU A 72 -14.97 3.55 -9.05
N ARG A 73 -14.55 3.10 -10.22
CA ARG A 73 -14.66 1.70 -10.65
C ARG A 73 -13.31 1.00 -10.60
N PHE A 74 -13.39 -0.31 -10.34
CA PHE A 74 -12.24 -1.21 -10.34
C PHE A 74 -12.55 -2.40 -11.23
N LYS A 75 -11.74 -2.58 -12.28
CA LYS A 75 -11.83 -3.74 -13.17
C LYS A 75 -10.66 -4.66 -12.93
N GLY A 76 -10.92 -5.95 -12.80
CA GLY A 76 -9.86 -6.89 -12.44
C GLY A 76 -10.22 -8.35 -12.61
N GLN A 77 -9.28 -9.19 -12.21
CA GLN A 77 -9.47 -10.63 -12.07
C GLN A 77 -9.14 -11.04 -10.64
N VAL A 78 -9.96 -11.92 -10.07
CA VAL A 78 -9.72 -12.51 -8.75
C VAL A 78 -8.55 -13.48 -8.86
N THR A 79 -7.43 -13.15 -8.23
CA THR A 79 -6.19 -13.94 -8.32
C THR A 79 -5.97 -14.84 -7.12
N SER A 80 -6.60 -14.54 -5.99
CA SER A 80 -6.45 -15.34 -4.78
C SER A 80 -7.66 -15.23 -3.87
N ILE A 81 -8.03 -16.36 -3.26
CA ILE A 81 -8.96 -16.43 -2.13
C ILE A 81 -8.27 -17.32 -1.09
N THR A 82 -7.83 -16.73 0.02
CA THR A 82 -7.13 -17.46 1.08
C THR A 82 -7.95 -17.53 2.36
N SER A 83 -7.62 -18.51 3.19
CA SER A 83 -8.16 -18.66 4.55
C SER A 83 -7.02 -19.08 5.48
N ASP A 84 -6.05 -18.18 5.62
CA ASP A 84 -4.75 -18.46 6.25
C ASP A 84 -4.84 -18.60 7.78
N ALA A 85 -5.96 -18.22 8.38
CA ALA A 85 -6.24 -18.39 9.80
C ALA A 85 -7.73 -18.71 10.04
N PRO A 86 -8.08 -19.39 11.13
CA PRO A 86 -9.47 -19.62 11.51
C PRO A 86 -10.24 -18.31 11.60
N GLY A 87 -11.38 -18.23 10.90
CA GLY A 87 -12.20 -17.02 10.84
C GLY A 87 -11.66 -15.92 9.94
N LEU A 88 -10.50 -16.07 9.29
CA LEU A 88 -9.96 -15.12 8.31
C LEU A 88 -10.21 -15.63 6.89
N THR A 89 -10.86 -14.82 6.06
CA THR A 89 -10.98 -15.04 4.61
C THR A 89 -10.49 -13.80 3.89
N THR A 90 -9.57 -13.94 2.94
CA THR A 90 -9.05 -12.81 2.16
C THR A 90 -9.29 -13.04 0.67
N VAL A 91 -9.93 -12.08 0.00
CA VAL A 91 -10.13 -12.07 -1.45
C VAL A 91 -9.22 -11.02 -2.04
N THR A 92 -8.38 -11.42 -3.00
CA THR A 92 -7.48 -10.52 -3.72
C THR A 92 -7.84 -10.47 -5.20
N VAL A 93 -7.98 -9.26 -5.70
CA VAL A 93 -8.31 -8.94 -7.09
C VAL A 93 -7.16 -8.12 -7.67
N GLN A 94 -6.60 -8.59 -8.77
CA GLN A 94 -5.61 -7.85 -9.54
C GLN A 94 -6.30 -7.03 -10.62
N SER A 95 -5.96 -5.76 -10.71
CA SER A 95 -6.53 -4.87 -11.72
C SER A 95 -6.08 -5.27 -13.13
N THR A 96 -7.02 -5.22 -14.08
CA THR A 96 -6.78 -5.44 -15.51
C THR A 96 -6.57 -4.14 -16.29
N ASP A 97 -7.04 -3.01 -15.75
CA ASP A 97 -6.94 -1.68 -16.38
C ASP A 97 -5.79 -0.81 -15.84
N ARG A 98 -5.30 -1.09 -14.63
CA ARG A 98 -4.25 -0.35 -13.93
C ARG A 98 -3.15 -1.32 -13.47
N PRO A 99 -2.09 -1.49 -14.28
CA PRO A 99 -1.05 -2.48 -14.01
C PRO A 99 -0.42 -2.34 -12.62
N GLY A 100 -0.42 -3.44 -11.86
CA GLY A 100 0.17 -3.51 -10.53
C GLY A 100 -0.68 -2.94 -9.40
N LEU A 101 -1.91 -2.49 -9.69
CA LEU A 101 -2.91 -2.18 -8.67
C LEU A 101 -3.58 -3.47 -8.18
N LEU A 102 -3.62 -3.63 -6.86
CA LEU A 102 -4.27 -4.75 -6.18
C LEU A 102 -5.37 -4.21 -5.27
N LEU A 103 -6.50 -4.91 -5.25
CA LEU A 103 -7.54 -4.77 -4.25
C LEU A 103 -7.54 -6.04 -3.41
N SER A 104 -7.46 -5.91 -2.09
CA SER A 104 -7.58 -7.04 -1.18
C SER A 104 -8.59 -6.69 -0.08
N ILE A 105 -9.58 -7.55 0.13
CA ILE A 105 -10.55 -7.43 1.21
C ILE A 105 -10.48 -8.69 2.06
N SER A 106 -10.33 -8.49 3.35
CA SER A 106 -10.31 -9.53 4.37
C SER A 106 -11.55 -9.45 5.24
N ARG A 107 -12.15 -10.59 5.51
CA ARG A 107 -13.19 -10.81 6.53
C ARG A 107 -12.56 -11.56 7.69
N THR A 108 -12.70 -11.02 8.89
CA THR A 108 -12.30 -11.66 10.14
C THR A 108 -13.54 -11.89 11.00
N THR A 109 -13.75 -13.13 11.41
CA THR A 109 -14.73 -13.51 12.43
C THR A 109 -14.02 -13.56 13.78
N LEU A 110 -14.41 -12.68 14.69
CA LEU A 110 -13.87 -12.58 16.04
C LEU A 110 -14.46 -13.70 16.95
N PRO A 111 -13.85 -13.98 18.12
CA PRO A 111 -14.32 -15.03 19.03
C PRO A 111 -15.75 -14.83 19.55
N ASP A 112 -16.22 -13.59 19.61
CA ASP A 112 -17.59 -13.19 19.96
C ASP A 112 -18.58 -13.32 18.78
N GLN A 113 -18.15 -13.94 17.66
CA GLN A 113 -18.85 -14.05 16.39
C GLN A 113 -19.05 -12.73 15.63
N THR A 114 -18.45 -11.63 16.10
CA THR A 114 -18.50 -10.36 15.39
C THR A 114 -17.70 -10.43 14.09
N ILE A 115 -18.29 -9.98 12.99
CA ILE A 115 -17.61 -9.90 11.69
C ILE A 115 -16.99 -8.51 11.51
N ALA A 116 -15.69 -8.49 11.24
CA ALA A 116 -14.94 -7.31 10.86
C ALA A 116 -14.42 -7.44 9.43
N TYR A 117 -14.44 -6.34 8.69
CA TYR A 117 -13.83 -6.25 7.36
C TYR A 117 -12.65 -5.30 7.39
N ARG A 118 -11.60 -5.65 6.66
CA ARG A 118 -10.48 -4.76 6.34
C ARG A 118 -10.20 -4.83 4.86
N GLY A 119 -9.74 -3.73 4.30
CA GLY A 119 -9.42 -3.70 2.88
C GLY A 119 -8.24 -2.81 2.57
N ILE A 120 -7.55 -3.14 1.51
CA ILE A 120 -6.46 -2.35 0.98
C ILE A 120 -6.55 -2.30 -0.54
N MET A 121 -6.35 -1.10 -1.09
CA MET A 121 -6.11 -0.90 -2.51
C MET A 121 -4.77 -0.22 -2.67
N ILE A 122 -3.80 -0.92 -3.27
CA ILE A 122 -2.40 -0.49 -3.30
C ILE A 122 -1.74 -0.86 -4.62
N SER A 123 -0.80 -0.02 -5.05
CA SER A 123 0.09 -0.30 -6.19
C SER A 123 1.54 -0.09 -5.79
N LYS A 124 2.42 -1.02 -6.18
CA LYS A 124 3.87 -0.92 -5.90
C LYS A 124 4.52 0.33 -6.54
N LYS A 125 3.89 0.88 -7.58
CA LYS A 125 4.42 1.99 -8.40
C LYS A 125 3.95 3.38 -7.96
N HIS A 126 3.06 3.47 -6.97
CA HIS A 126 2.42 4.72 -6.57
C HIS A 126 2.72 5.07 -5.12
N SER A 127 2.62 6.35 -4.77
CA SER A 127 2.93 6.86 -3.44
C SER A 127 1.81 6.68 -2.43
N ASP A 128 0.58 6.49 -2.88
CA ASP A 128 -0.61 6.41 -2.05
C ASP A 128 -1.34 5.05 -2.14
N MET A 129 -2.16 4.80 -1.13
CA MET A 129 -3.04 3.64 -1.03
C MET A 129 -4.39 4.03 -0.43
N LEU A 130 -5.38 3.17 -0.59
CA LEU A 130 -6.64 3.27 0.14
C LEU A 130 -6.73 2.13 1.15
N MET A 131 -7.14 2.45 2.38
CA MET A 131 -7.43 1.48 3.43
C MET A 131 -8.91 1.54 3.82
N LEU A 132 -9.58 0.40 3.79
CA LEU A 132 -10.95 0.25 4.24
C LEU A 132 -10.93 -0.17 5.71
N ASP A 133 -11.49 0.69 6.56
CA ASP A 133 -11.59 0.47 8.00
C ASP A 133 -12.99 0.84 8.50
N LYS A 134 -13.43 0.19 9.57
CA LYS A 134 -14.67 0.54 10.27
C LYS A 134 -14.44 1.83 11.05
N ASP A 135 -15.28 2.83 10.81
CA ASP A 135 -15.31 4.06 11.59
C ASP A 135 -15.80 3.74 13.02
N PRO A 136 -15.01 4.03 14.07
CA PRO A 136 -15.41 3.75 15.44
C PRO A 136 -16.57 4.62 15.93
N VAL A 137 -16.79 5.79 15.32
CA VAL A 137 -17.85 6.74 15.71
C VAL A 137 -19.17 6.40 15.02
N THR A 138 -19.13 6.19 13.70
CA THR A 138 -20.35 5.97 12.91
C THR A 138 -20.69 4.49 12.73
N GLY A 139 -19.75 3.59 13.00
CA GLY A 139 -19.88 2.16 12.73
C GLY A 139 -19.82 1.77 11.25
N ASN A 140 -19.75 2.75 10.34
CA ASN A 140 -19.73 2.52 8.90
C ASN A 140 -18.31 2.23 8.40
N TYR A 141 -18.19 1.42 7.34
CA TYR A 141 -16.91 1.23 6.68
C TYR A 141 -16.55 2.45 5.82
N THR A 142 -15.29 2.85 5.84
CA THR A 142 -14.79 4.01 5.08
C THR A 142 -13.46 3.69 4.44
N TRP A 143 -13.29 4.10 3.18
CA TRP A 143 -12.00 4.14 2.52
C TRP A 143 -11.25 5.40 2.97
N ASN A 144 -10.00 5.21 3.37
CA ASN A 144 -9.11 6.26 3.85
C ASN A 144 -7.84 6.24 3.00
N LYS A 145 -7.53 7.37 2.36
CA LYS A 145 -6.30 7.56 1.61
C LYS A 145 -5.13 7.75 2.57
N LYS A 146 -4.06 6.99 2.34
CA LYS A 146 -2.81 7.06 3.11
C LYS A 146 -1.62 7.07 2.17
N GLN A 147 -0.52 7.67 2.61
CA GLN A 147 0.78 7.52 1.97
C GLN A 147 1.36 6.16 2.31
N VAL A 148 1.98 5.50 1.33
CA VAL A 148 2.62 4.20 1.51
C VAL A 148 3.90 4.35 2.34
N SER A 149 4.62 5.47 2.22
CA SER A 149 5.80 5.77 3.04
C SER A 149 5.49 5.66 4.53
N ASN A 150 4.37 6.22 4.99
CA ASN A 150 3.93 6.16 6.40
C ASN A 150 3.69 4.73 6.94
N MET A 151 3.63 3.71 6.08
CA MET A 151 3.45 2.31 6.47
C MET A 151 4.79 1.54 6.52
N LEU A 152 5.90 2.17 6.14
CA LEU A 152 7.23 1.57 6.19
C LEU A 152 7.87 1.88 7.56
N ALA A 153 8.58 0.88 8.10
CA ALA A 153 9.49 1.13 9.21
C ALA A 153 10.75 1.83 8.69
N ASP A 154 11.30 2.76 9.47
CA ASP A 154 12.60 3.39 9.21
C ASP A 154 13.77 2.43 9.41
#